data_AF-A0AA38JVP5-F1
#
_entry.id   AF-A0AA38JVP5-F1
#
_cell.length_a   1.000
_cell.length_b   1.000
_cell.length_c   1.000
_cell.angle_alpha   90.00
_cell.angle_beta   90.00
_cell.angle_gamma   90.00
#
_symmetry.space_group_name_H-M   'P 1'
#
loop_
_entity.id
_entity.type
_entity.pdbx_description
1 polymer ?
#
loop_
_entity_poly.entity_id
_entity_poly.type
_entity_poly.pdbx_seq_one_letter_code
_entity_poly.pdbx_strand_id
1 'polypeptide(L)'
;MSLFRIAARSSILPRAAFNTSLRTRQAFPLRSYSATAGLSRSDIELRVLDVLKGFEKVDTAKLTTTASFEKDLGLDSLDAVEVVMAVEEEFMIEIPDEEADNIQTVDQAIDYIVKTPEAH
;
A
#
# COMPACT_ATOMS: atom_id res chain seq x y z
N MET A 1 -81.92 -56.66 9.62
CA MET A 1 -81.95 -56.53 8.15
C MET A 1 -81.25 -55.23 7.78
N SER A 2 -79.92 -55.27 7.69
CA SER A 2 -79.07 -54.13 7.35
C SER A 2 -78.76 -54.19 5.86
N LEU A 3 -79.11 -53.15 5.09
CA LEU A 3 -78.58 -52.94 3.76
C LEU A 3 -78.63 -51.45 3.37
N PHE A 4 -77.51 -51.02 2.75
CA PHE A 4 -77.28 -49.83 1.93
C PHE A 4 -77.02 -48.48 2.61
N ARG A 5 -75.75 -48.05 2.52
CA ARG A 5 -75.39 -46.94 1.62
C ARG A 5 -73.92 -47.01 1.22
N ILE A 6 -73.70 -47.33 -0.05
CA ILE A 6 -72.46 -47.14 -0.81
C ILE A 6 -72.45 -45.68 -1.28
N ALA A 7 -71.33 -44.97 -1.11
CA ALA A 7 -70.60 -44.31 -2.20
C ALA A 7 -69.65 -43.20 -1.71
N ALA A 8 -68.45 -43.26 -2.31
CA ALA A 8 -67.60 -42.15 -2.72
C ALA A 8 -67.01 -41.22 -1.65
N ARG A 9 -65.74 -41.48 -1.30
CA ARG A 9 -64.81 -40.38 -1.05
C ARG A 9 -63.57 -40.55 -1.92
N SER A 10 -63.42 -39.58 -2.80
CA SER A 10 -62.34 -39.32 -3.74
C SER A 10 -60.95 -39.52 -3.13
N SER A 11 -60.09 -40.19 -3.89
CA SER A 11 -58.64 -40.23 -3.68
C SER A 11 -58.04 -38.84 -3.84
N ILE A 12 -57.57 -38.24 -2.75
CA ILE A 12 -56.67 -37.08 -2.80
C ILE A 12 -55.33 -37.58 -2.27
N LEU A 13 -54.38 -37.83 -3.19
CA LEU A 13 -52.99 -38.02 -2.82
C LEU A 13 -52.41 -36.62 -2.49
N PRO A 14 -51.77 -36.42 -1.33
CA PRO A 14 -51.02 -35.21 -1.11
C PRO A 14 -49.76 -35.28 -1.98
N ARG A 15 -49.62 -34.33 -2.92
CA ARG A 15 -48.36 -34.10 -3.63
C ARG A 15 -47.34 -33.66 -2.58
N ALA A 16 -46.46 -34.57 -2.16
CA ALA A 16 -45.33 -34.25 -1.31
C ALA A 16 -44.46 -33.20 -2.01
N ALA A 17 -44.58 -31.94 -1.60
CA ALA A 17 -43.68 -30.88 -2.00
C ALA A 17 -42.37 -31.12 -1.22
N PHE A 18 -41.42 -31.76 -1.88
CA PHE A 18 -40.06 -31.91 -1.38
C PHE A 18 -39.39 -30.53 -1.44
N ASN A 19 -39.59 -29.72 -0.41
CA ASN A 19 -38.85 -28.46 -0.24
C ASN A 19 -37.45 -28.80 0.29
N THR A 20 -36.62 -29.39 -0.55
CA THR A 20 -35.17 -29.32 -0.37
C THR A 20 -34.76 -27.88 -0.64
N SER A 21 -34.85 -27.07 0.41
CA SER A 21 -34.05 -25.85 0.53
C SER A 21 -32.58 -26.28 0.46
N LEU A 22 -32.01 -26.28 -0.75
CA LEU A 22 -30.57 -26.22 -0.92
C LEU A 22 -30.16 -24.83 -0.41
N ARG A 23 -29.88 -24.76 0.90
CA ARG A 23 -29.28 -23.58 1.52
C ARG A 23 -27.86 -23.50 0.99
N THR A 24 -27.70 -22.93 -0.20
CA THR A 24 -26.40 -22.56 -0.76
C THR A 24 -25.68 -21.79 0.32
N ARG A 25 -24.63 -22.39 0.90
CA ARG A 25 -23.66 -21.65 1.71
C ARG A 25 -23.11 -20.58 0.78
N GLN A 26 -23.59 -19.34 0.95
CA GLN A 26 -22.98 -18.19 0.32
C GLN A 26 -21.56 -18.12 0.86
N ALA A 27 -20.61 -18.63 0.10
CA ALA A 27 -19.20 -18.39 0.33
C ALA A 27 -18.98 -16.92 0.01
N PHE A 28 -18.94 -16.08 1.05
CA PHE A 28 -18.51 -14.70 0.89
C PHE A 28 -17.05 -14.73 0.43
N PRO A 29 -16.71 -14.11 -0.72
CA PRO A 29 -15.30 -13.98 -1.09
C PRO A 29 -14.64 -13.08 -0.04
N LEU A 30 -13.75 -13.65 0.78
CA LEU A 30 -12.82 -12.89 1.59
C LEU A 30 -11.91 -12.15 0.63
N ARG A 31 -12.13 -10.83 0.49
CA ARG A 31 -11.26 -9.98 -0.30
C ARG A 31 -9.95 -9.81 0.49
N SER A 32 -8.92 -10.53 0.08
CA SER A 32 -7.57 -10.35 0.60
C SER A 32 -7.04 -9.02 0.06
N TYR A 33 -7.03 -7.99 0.91
CA TYR A 33 -6.25 -6.79 0.64
C TYR A 33 -4.78 -7.15 0.86
N SER A 34 -3.93 -6.83 -0.11
CA SER A 34 -2.48 -6.72 0.12
C SER A 34 -2.32 -5.63 1.17
N ALA A 35 -2.09 -6.01 2.43
CA ALA A 35 -1.66 -5.05 3.43
C ALA A 35 -0.36 -4.42 2.93
N THR A 36 -0.24 -3.11 3.10
CA THR A 36 0.95 -2.32 2.77
C THR A 36 2.12 -2.85 3.60
N ALA A 37 2.90 -3.78 3.06
CA ALA A 37 4.21 -4.06 3.61
C ALA A 37 4.98 -2.74 3.50
N GLY A 38 5.39 -2.15 4.62
CA GLY A 38 6.17 -0.92 4.63
C GLY A 38 7.39 -1.05 3.72
N LEU A 39 7.79 0.06 3.10
CA LEU A 39 8.95 0.11 2.20
C LEU A 39 10.19 -0.42 2.94
N SER A 40 10.94 -1.33 2.30
CA SER A 40 12.20 -1.78 2.88
C SER A 40 13.27 -0.68 2.76
N ARG A 41 14.28 -0.67 3.64
CA ARG A 41 15.38 0.32 3.56
C ARG A 41 16.01 0.36 2.17
N SER A 42 16.16 -0.80 1.52
CA SER A 42 16.67 -0.88 0.16
C SER A 42 15.76 -0.23 -0.87
N ASP A 43 14.43 -0.33 -0.72
CA ASP A 43 13.49 0.32 -1.64
C ASP A 43 13.55 1.85 -1.48
N ILE A 44 13.66 2.33 -0.23
CA ILE A 44 13.83 3.75 0.09
C ILE A 44 15.13 4.27 -0.53
N GLU A 45 16.25 3.56 -0.30
CA GLU A 45 17.55 3.90 -0.87
C GLU A 45 17.50 4.02 -2.40
N LEU A 46 16.89 3.04 -3.07
CA LEU A 46 16.75 3.06 -4.53
C LEU A 46 15.94 4.28 -5.01
N ARG A 47 14.80 4.55 -4.37
CA ARG A 47 13.95 5.70 -4.72
C ARG A 47 14.65 7.03 -4.48
N VAL A 48 15.33 7.21 -3.34
CA VAL A 48 16.10 8.43 -3.05
C VAL A 48 17.22 8.62 -4.08
N LEU A 49 17.96 7.57 -4.42
CA LEU A 49 18.99 7.64 -5.45
C LEU A 49 18.42 7.96 -6.83
N ASP A 50 17.23 7.45 -7.17
CA ASP A 50 16.58 7.73 -8.44
C ASP A 50 16.08 9.18 -8.53
N VAL A 51 15.55 9.74 -7.44
CA VAL A 51 15.24 11.17 -7.33
C VAL A 51 16.51 12.00 -7.58
N LEU A 52 17.61 11.68 -6.92
CA LEU A 52 18.88 12.41 -7.07
C LEU A 52 19.49 12.32 -8.47
N LYS A 53 19.33 11.20 -9.18
CA LYS A 53 19.76 11.08 -10.59
C LYS A 53 18.98 11.99 -11.54
N GLY A 54 17.79 12.43 -11.16
CA GLY A 54 16.96 13.34 -11.95
C GLY A 54 17.47 14.79 -11.97
N PHE A 55 18.34 15.17 -11.04
CA PHE A 55 18.88 16.52 -10.96
C PHE A 55 20.08 16.70 -11.88
N GLU A 56 20.01 17.68 -12.80
CA GLU A 56 21.07 17.94 -13.79
C GLU A 56 22.42 18.31 -13.15
N LYS A 57 22.39 18.90 -11.95
CA LYS A 57 23.58 19.30 -11.20
C LYS A 57 24.30 18.13 -10.51
N VAL A 58 23.65 16.97 -10.43
CA VAL A 58 24.16 15.80 -9.72
C VAL A 58 24.90 14.88 -10.68
N ASP A 59 26.19 14.64 -10.42
CA ASP A 59 26.98 13.66 -11.16
C ASP A 59 26.70 12.24 -10.64
N THR A 60 26.02 11.44 -11.47
CA THR A 60 25.70 10.03 -11.16
C THR A 60 26.91 9.17 -10.84
N ALA A 61 28.12 9.53 -11.30
CA ALA A 61 29.34 8.80 -10.98
C ALA A 61 29.82 9.03 -9.53
N LYS A 62 29.42 10.14 -8.90
CA LYS A 62 29.76 10.50 -7.53
C LYS A 62 28.64 10.18 -6.53
N LEU A 63 27.45 9.85 -7.03
CA LEU A 63 26.32 9.44 -6.21
C LEU A 63 26.63 8.14 -5.46
N THR A 64 26.82 8.30 -4.16
CA THR A 64 26.94 7.21 -3.19
C THR A 64 26.03 7.51 -2.02
N THR A 65 25.63 6.48 -1.28
CA THR A 65 24.82 6.67 -0.06
C THR A 65 25.52 7.53 0.98
N THR A 66 26.85 7.48 1.04
CA THR A 66 27.64 8.29 1.98
C THR A 66 27.97 9.69 1.47
N ALA A 67 27.54 10.05 0.25
CA ALA A 67 27.88 11.34 -0.35
C ALA A 67 27.25 12.50 0.43
N SER A 68 28.03 13.55 0.64
CA SER A 68 27.55 14.83 1.12
C SER A 68 27.02 15.69 -0.03
N PHE A 69 25.85 16.30 0.17
CA PHE A 69 25.22 17.16 -0.83
C PHE A 69 26.13 18.33 -1.23
N GLU A 70 26.73 19.01 -0.27
CA GLU A 70 27.63 20.14 -0.56
C GLU A 70 29.03 19.69 -0.98
N LYS A 71 29.67 18.77 -0.22
CA LYS A 71 31.11 18.48 -0.39
C LYS A 71 31.41 17.57 -1.57
N ASP A 72 30.58 16.56 -1.79
CA ASP A 72 30.84 15.52 -2.79
C ASP A 72 30.06 15.78 -4.08
N LEU A 73 28.78 16.16 -3.93
CA LEU A 73 27.90 16.46 -5.06
C LEU A 73 28.00 17.93 -5.52
N GLY A 74 28.52 18.83 -4.68
CA GLY A 74 28.73 20.23 -5.05
C GLY A 74 27.43 21.03 -5.16
N LEU A 75 26.37 20.58 -4.50
CA LEU A 75 25.09 21.30 -4.45
C LEU A 75 25.24 22.53 -3.57
N ASP A 76 24.66 23.65 -4.00
CA ASP A 76 24.56 24.83 -3.15
C ASP A 76 23.44 24.67 -2.11
N SER A 77 23.34 25.62 -1.18
CA SER A 77 22.33 25.58 -0.13
C SER A 77 20.89 25.66 -0.66
N LEU A 78 20.68 26.24 -1.85
CA LEU A 78 19.35 26.33 -2.46
C LEU A 78 18.99 25.00 -3.15
N ASP A 79 19.97 24.39 -3.83
CA ASP A 79 19.86 23.07 -4.44
C ASP A 79 19.58 21.99 -3.39
N ALA A 80 20.18 22.09 -2.20
CA ALA A 80 19.89 21.20 -1.09
C ALA A 80 18.41 21.27 -0.67
N VAL A 81 17.81 22.47 -0.64
CA VAL A 81 16.37 22.64 -0.36
C VAL A 81 15.52 22.01 -1.46
N GLU A 82 15.87 22.20 -2.73
CA GLU A 82 15.15 21.56 -3.85
C GLU A 82 15.19 20.02 -3.78
N VAL A 83 16.33 19.45 -3.41
CA VAL A 83 16.49 18.01 -3.22
C VAL A 83 15.60 17.51 -2.08
N VAL A 84 15.60 18.19 -0.92
CA VAL A 84 14.76 17.81 0.22
C VAL A 84 13.28 17.86 -0.16
N MET A 85 12.84 18.93 -0.84
CA MET A 85 11.46 19.06 -1.32
C MET A 85 11.07 17.95 -2.30
N ALA A 86 11.97 17.55 -3.20
CA ALA A 86 11.69 16.44 -4.12
C ALA A 86 11.57 15.09 -3.41
N VAL A 87 12.36 14.89 -2.35
CA VAL A 87 12.26 13.69 -1.49
C VAL A 87 10.96 13.70 -0.69
N GLU A 88 10.54 14.85 -0.15
CA GLU A 88 9.24 15.03 0.50
C GLU A 88 8.08 14.63 -0.42
N GLU A 89 8.09 15.13 -1.66
CA GLU A 89 7.07 14.84 -2.66
C GLU A 89 7.06 13.35 -3.06
N GLU A 90 8.23 12.72 -3.23
CA GLU A 90 8.35 11.30 -3.59
C GLU A 90 7.77 10.36 -2.52
N PHE A 91 7.95 10.69 -1.24
CA PHE A 91 7.49 9.88 -0.11
C PHE A 91 6.20 10.41 0.54
N MET A 92 5.63 11.51 0.03
CA MET A 92 4.44 12.17 0.55
C MET A 92 4.55 12.50 2.05
N ILE A 93 5.72 12.99 2.47
CA ILE A 93 6.03 13.38 3.85
C ILE A 93 6.28 14.89 3.94
N GLU A 94 6.20 15.44 5.15
CA GLU A 94 6.64 16.81 5.44
C GLU A 94 7.83 16.72 6.41
N ILE A 95 8.97 17.28 6.03
CA ILE A 95 10.17 17.38 6.87
C ILE A 95 10.23 18.81 7.42
N PRO A 96 10.20 19.00 8.75
CA PRO A 96 10.32 20.35 9.30
C PRO A 96 11.69 20.95 8.99
N ASP A 97 11.73 22.27 8.73
CA ASP A 97 12.95 23.01 8.36
C ASP A 97 14.14 22.72 9.30
N GLU A 98 13.89 22.64 10.61
CA GLU A 98 14.94 22.34 11.60
C GLU A 98 15.60 20.98 11.38
N GLU A 99 14.85 19.98 10.92
CA GLU A 99 15.38 18.65 10.61
C GLU A 99 16.00 18.62 9.23
N ALA A 100 15.41 19.29 8.24
CA ALA A 100 15.94 19.44 6.89
C ALA A 100 17.35 20.05 6.89
N ASP A 101 17.60 21.10 7.69
CA ASP A 101 18.91 21.76 7.83
C ASP A 101 20.00 20.81 8.38
N ASN A 102 19.61 19.77 9.10
CA ASN A 102 20.53 18.78 9.65
C ASN A 102 20.86 17.64 8.67
N ILE A 103 20.13 17.52 7.56
CA ILE A 103 20.33 16.50 6.52
C ILE A 103 21.40 16.96 5.53
N GLN A 104 22.64 16.53 5.74
CA GLN A 104 23.80 16.93 4.92
C GLN A 104 24.29 15.84 3.96
N THR A 105 23.79 14.61 4.12
CA THR A 105 24.23 13.43 3.37
C THR A 105 23.03 12.59 2.92
N VAL A 106 23.23 11.81 1.86
CA VAL A 106 22.19 10.93 1.31
C VAL A 106 21.75 9.87 2.32
N ASP A 107 22.68 9.27 3.07
CA ASP A 107 22.36 8.27 4.09
C ASP A 107 21.52 8.86 5.24
N GLN A 108 21.75 10.12 5.61
CA GLN A 108 20.91 10.80 6.60
C GLN A 108 19.47 11.00 6.11
N ALA A 109 19.29 11.35 4.83
CA ALA A 109 17.96 11.45 4.23
C ALA A 109 17.25 10.08 4.22
N ILE A 110 17.96 9.02 3.83
CA ILE A 110 17.43 7.65 3.86
C ILE A 110 17.05 7.24 5.28
N ASP A 111 17.94 7.45 6.25
CA ASP A 111 17.71 7.13 7.65
C ASP A 111 16.53 7.91 8.24
N TYR A 112 16.32 9.15 7.79
CA TYR A 112 15.15 9.95 8.16
C TYR A 112 13.86 9.27 7.68
N ILE A 113 13.77 8.96 6.39
CA ILE A 113 12.58 8.34 5.78
C ILE A 113 12.30 6.97 6.39
N VAL A 114 13.33 6.17 6.68
CA VAL A 114 13.19 4.86 7.34
C VAL A 114 12.57 4.99 8.75
N LYS A 115 12.87 6.08 9.47
CA LYS A 115 12.30 6.34 10.79
C LYS A 115 10.88 6.89 10.72
N THR A 116 10.50 7.49 9.60
CA THR A 116 9.17 8.09 9.38
C THR A 116 8.18 7.02 8.92
N PRO A 117 7.25 6.57 9.80
CA PRO A 117 6.34 5.46 9.48
C PRO A 117 5.27 5.84 8.44
N GLU A 118 5.12 7.13 8.13
CA GLU A 118 4.12 7.65 7.18
C GLU A 118 4.62 7.66 5.72
N ALA A 119 5.91 7.40 5.50
CA ALA A 119 6.48 7.28 4.15
C ALA A 119 5.96 5.98 3.49
N HIS A 120 4.90 6.09 2.68
CA HIS A 120 4.25 4.98 1.98
C HIS A 120 4.03 5.29 0.50
#